data_AF-A0A1E9JSF4-F1
#
_entry.id   AF-A0A1E9JSF4-F1
#
_cell.length_a   1.000
_cell.length_b   1.000
_cell.length_c   1.000
_cell.angle_alpha   90.00
_cell.angle_beta   90.00
_cell.angle_gamma   90.00
#
_symmetry.space_group_name_H-M   'P 1'
#
loop_
_entity.id
_entity.type
_entity.pdbx_description
1 polymer ?
#
loop_
_entity_poly.entity_id
_entity_poly.type
_entity_poly.pdbx_seq_one_letter_code
_entity_poly.pdbx_strand_id
1 'polypeptide(L)'
;MKNKFSKRIHNLLLGNKEKGKYIISCKELFNFFYLITDEKNPTFIEGENYKKLNKIITEIEEDEDLKKIYKNLKINKIIDKDEEKLWFVWSI
;
A
#
# COMPACT_ATOMS: atom_id res chain seq x y z
N MET A 1 -7.83 8.40 14.11
CA MET A 1 -6.50 8.15 13.53
C MET A 1 -5.56 9.31 13.79
N LYS A 2 -4.47 9.07 14.53
CA LYS A 2 -3.49 10.13 14.89
C LYS A 2 -2.35 10.26 13.87
N ASN A 3 -1.98 9.17 13.20
CA ASN A 3 -0.87 9.14 12.25
C ASN A 3 -1.33 9.53 10.81
N LYS A 4 -0.55 10.42 10.16
CA LYS A 4 -0.78 10.89 8.78
C LYS A 4 -0.67 9.77 7.76
N PHE A 5 0.23 8.80 7.98
CA PHE A 5 0.39 7.61 7.16
C PHE A 5 -0.89 6.76 7.17
N SER A 6 -1.39 6.44 8.36
CA SER A 6 -2.63 5.69 8.53
C SER A 6 -3.78 6.40 7.82
N LYS A 7 -3.93 7.72 8.01
CA LYS A 7 -5.02 8.51 7.36
C LYS A 7 -4.99 8.37 5.85
N ARG A 8 -3.80 8.42 5.25
CA ARG A 8 -3.63 8.21 3.81
C ARG A 8 -4.08 6.82 3.39
N ILE A 9 -3.64 5.77 4.08
CA ILE A 9 -4.06 4.39 3.76
C ILE A 9 -5.56 4.19 3.94
N HIS A 10 -6.15 4.73 5.00
CA HIS A 10 -7.59 4.68 5.19
C HIS A 10 -8.33 5.33 4.02
N ASN A 11 -7.89 6.52 3.58
CA ASN A 11 -8.49 7.20 2.42
C ASN A 11 -8.30 6.40 1.12
N LEU A 12 -7.15 5.77 0.93
CA LEU A 12 -6.88 4.90 -0.23
C LEU A 12 -7.87 3.73 -0.27
N LEU A 13 -8.04 3.02 0.84
CA LEU A 13 -8.96 1.88 0.96
C LEU A 13 -10.43 2.30 0.93
N LEU A 14 -10.75 3.50 1.42
CA LEU A 14 -12.10 4.05 1.42
C LEU A 14 -12.56 4.43 0.00
N GLY A 15 -11.66 5.00 -0.81
CA GLY A 15 -11.95 5.53 -2.15
C GLY A 15 -12.11 4.48 -3.25
N ASN A 16 -11.71 3.23 -3.03
CA ASN A 16 -11.58 2.22 -4.10
C ASN A 16 -12.43 0.95 -3.88
N LYS A 17 -13.69 1.07 -3.44
CA LYS A 17 -14.46 -0.07 -2.93
C LYS A 17 -15.24 -0.87 -3.98
N GLU A 18 -14.83 -2.13 -4.15
CA GLU A 18 -15.71 -3.27 -3.82
C GLU A 18 -15.43 -3.71 -2.36
N LYS A 19 -16.45 -4.21 -1.64
CA LYS A 19 -16.27 -4.62 -0.24
C LYS A 19 -15.27 -5.78 -0.14
N GLY A 20 -14.08 -5.48 0.39
CA GLY A 20 -13.11 -6.48 0.86
C GLY A 20 -11.94 -6.77 -0.07
N LYS A 21 -11.77 -6.01 -1.16
CA LYS A 21 -10.63 -6.14 -2.06
C LYS A 21 -10.26 -4.81 -2.72
N TYR A 22 -8.97 -4.51 -2.77
CA TYR A 22 -8.39 -3.46 -3.59
C TYR A 22 -7.03 -3.89 -4.13
N ILE A 23 -6.76 -3.64 -5.41
CA ILE A 23 -5.47 -3.91 -6.04
C ILE A 23 -4.89 -2.58 -6.52
N ILE A 24 -3.62 -2.35 -6.23
CA ILE A 24 -2.87 -1.16 -6.65
C ILE A 24 -1.47 -1.59 -7.11
N SER A 25 -0.90 -0.94 -8.12
CA SER A 25 0.50 -1.22 -8.48
C SER A 25 1.48 -0.63 -7.46
N CYS A 26 2.66 -1.23 -7.32
CA CYS A 26 3.69 -0.69 -6.43
C CYS A 26 4.09 0.73 -6.85
N LYS A 27 4.14 1.01 -8.16
CA LYS A 27 4.41 2.34 -8.70
C LYS A 27 3.36 3.36 -8.25
N GLU A 28 2.08 3.04 -8.38
CA GLU A 28 0.98 3.89 -7.91
C GLU A 28 1.02 4.10 -6.39
N LEU A 29 1.32 3.05 -5.63
CA LEU A 29 1.47 3.15 -4.17
C LEU A 29 2.62 4.07 -3.77
N PHE A 30 3.78 3.95 -4.41
CA PHE A 30 4.92 4.82 -4.15
C PHE A 30 4.61 6.28 -4.52
N ASN A 31 3.92 6.51 -5.64
CA ASN A 31 3.42 7.85 -6.01
C ASN A 31 2.46 8.41 -4.95
N PHE A 32 1.53 7.58 -4.47
CA PHE A 32 0.57 7.96 -3.42
C PHE A 32 1.26 8.37 -2.11
N PHE A 33 2.37 7.72 -1.78
CA PHE A 33 3.18 8.06 -0.61
C PHE A 33 4.20 9.18 -0.86
N TYR A 34 4.30 9.72 -2.09
CA TYR A 34 5.33 10.68 -2.51
C TYR A 34 6.75 10.14 -2.32
N LEU A 35 6.92 8.83 -2.51
CA LEU A 35 8.20 8.14 -2.36
C LEU A 35 9.01 8.06 -3.66
N ILE A 36 8.37 8.33 -4.80
CA ILE A 36 9.06 8.57 -6.08
C ILE A 36 9.26 10.08 -6.19
N THR A 37 10.51 10.52 -6.10
CA THR A 37 10.87 11.95 -6.08
C THR A 37 11.19 12.53 -7.45
N ASP A 38 11.18 11.75 -8.53
CA ASP A 38 11.51 12.28 -9.86
C ASP A 38 10.86 11.47 -11.00
N GLU A 39 9.96 12.11 -11.76
CA GLU A 39 9.37 11.53 -12.98
C GLU A 39 10.41 11.30 -14.09
N LYS A 40 11.57 11.97 -14.03
CA LYS A 40 12.63 11.90 -15.04
C LYS A 40 13.78 10.97 -14.67
N ASN A 41 13.86 10.56 -13.41
CA ASN A 41 14.86 9.62 -12.91
C ASN A 41 14.18 8.64 -11.96
N PRO A 42 13.63 7.51 -12.47
CA PRO A 42 13.16 6.48 -11.58
C PRO A 42 14.41 5.96 -10.88
N THR A 43 14.61 6.34 -9.63
CA THR A 43 15.36 5.52 -8.68
C THR A 43 14.52 4.27 -8.38
N PHE A 44 14.05 3.61 -9.44
CA PHE A 44 13.49 2.28 -9.40
C PHE A 44 14.66 1.30 -9.34
N ILE A 45 15.42 1.36 -8.24
CA ILE A 45 16.49 0.41 -8.00
C ILE A 45 15.83 -0.86 -7.46
N GLU A 46 15.81 -1.88 -8.32
CA GLU A 46 15.33 -3.21 -7.99
C GLU A 46 16.10 -3.73 -6.75
N GLY A 47 15.39 -3.86 -5.63
CA GLY A 47 15.94 -4.26 -4.32
C GLY A 47 15.71 -3.23 -3.19
N GLU A 48 16.06 -1.96 -3.40
CA GLU A 48 15.76 -0.91 -2.40
C GLU A 48 14.26 -0.67 -2.26
N ASN A 49 13.55 -0.73 -3.39
CA ASN A 49 12.11 -0.58 -3.40
C ASN A 49 11.39 -1.74 -2.73
N TYR A 50 11.92 -2.97 -2.85
CA TYR A 50 11.39 -4.11 -2.10
C TYR A 50 11.49 -3.90 -0.59
N LYS A 51 12.61 -3.34 -0.11
CA LYS A 51 12.77 -3.01 1.33
C LYS A 51 11.80 -1.91 1.76
N LYS A 52 11.66 -0.84 0.98
CA LYS A 52 10.69 0.24 1.25
C LYS A 52 9.26 -0.28 1.24
N LEU A 53 8.91 -1.13 0.28
CA LEU A 53 7.60 -1.76 0.17
C LEU A 53 7.29 -2.66 1.37
N ASN A 54 8.25 -3.51 1.78
CA ASN A 54 8.10 -4.35 2.98
C ASN A 54 7.84 -3.49 4.21
N LYS A 55 8.60 -2.41 4.39
CA LYS A 55 8.41 -1.49 5.52
C LYS A 55 7.00 -0.88 5.53
N ILE A 56 6.51 -0.43 4.38
CA ILE A 56 5.15 0.12 4.24
C ILE A 56 4.10 -0.95 4.58
N ILE A 57 4.27 -2.18 4.09
CA ILE A 57 3.35 -3.29 4.38
C ILE A 57 3.31 -3.55 5.89
N THR A 58 4.47 -3.69 6.53
CA THR A 58 4.57 -3.92 7.98
C THR A 58 3.92 -2.77 8.75
N GLU A 59 4.18 -1.52 8.40
CA GLU A 59 3.56 -0.36 9.06
C GLU A 59 2.02 -0.35 8.94
N ILE A 60 1.47 -0.83 7.82
CA ILE A 60 0.01 -0.94 7.63
C ILE A 60 -0.56 -2.09 8.46
N GLU A 61 0.10 -3.25 8.43
CA GLU A 61 -0.34 -4.45 9.15
C GLU A 61 -0.23 -4.29 10.66
N GLU A 62 0.69 -3.45 11.16
CA GLU A 62 0.86 -3.16 12.59
C GLU A 62 -0.01 -1.99 13.08
N ASP A 63 -0.68 -1.26 12.19
CA ASP A 63 -1.47 -0.08 12.55
C ASP A 63 -2.78 -0.45 13.28
N GLU A 64 -2.80 -0.23 14.59
CA GLU A 64 -3.94 -0.52 15.46
C GLU A 64 -5.21 0.27 15.12
N ASP A 65 -5.10 1.48 14.54
CA ASP A 65 -6.27 2.24 14.12
C ASP A 65 -6.88 1.62 12.85
N LEU A 66 -6.05 1.18 11.90
CA LEU A 66 -6.51 0.48 10.69
C LEU A 66 -7.12 -0.88 11.04
N LYS A 67 -6.52 -1.65 11.95
CA LYS A 67 -7.08 -2.95 12.40
C LYS A 67 -8.47 -2.84 13.01
N LYS A 68 -8.78 -1.74 13.71
CA LYS A 68 -10.12 -1.48 14.27
C LYS A 68 -11.18 -1.25 13.20
N ILE A 69 -10.79 -0.71 12.05
CA ILE A 69 -11.70 -0.35 10.94
C ILE A 69 -11.79 -1.49 9.91
N TYR A 70 -10.64 -2.08 9.58
CA TYR A 70 -10.47 -3.09 8.56
C TYR A 70 -10.03 -4.39 9.24
N LYS A 71 -11.01 -5.17 9.69
CA LYS A 71 -10.76 -6.48 10.30
C LYS A 71 -10.10 -7.39 9.28
N ASN A 72 -9.09 -8.14 9.71
CA ASN A 72 -8.34 -9.05 8.84
C ASN A 72 -7.70 -8.36 7.63
N LEU A 73 -7.32 -7.08 7.76
CA LEU A 73 -6.56 -6.39 6.73
C LEU A 73 -5.27 -7.16 6.45
N LYS A 74 -5.12 -7.65 5.22
CA LYS A 74 -3.95 -8.36 4.73
C LYS A 74 -3.50 -7.75 3.42
N ILE A 75 -2.20 -7.76 3.19
CA ILE A 75 -1.61 -7.27 1.94
C ILE A 75 -0.84 -8.41 1.29
N ASN A 76 -1.34 -8.86 0.15
CA ASN A 76 -0.65 -9.87 -0.65
C ASN A 76 0.16 -9.19 -1.76
N LYS A 77 1.37 -9.66 -1.99
CA LYS A 77 2.15 -9.27 -3.17
C LYS A 77 1.79 -10.17 -4.35
N ILE A 78 1.59 -9.56 -5.52
CA ILE A 78 1.32 -10.27 -6.77
C ILE A 78 2.30 -9.75 -7.83
N ILE A 79 2.87 -10.66 -8.60
CA ILE A 79 3.65 -10.33 -9.79
C ILE A 79 2.75 -10.59 -11.00
N ASP A 80 2.43 -9.57 -11.78
CA ASP A 80 1.58 -9.65 -12.97
C ASP A 80 2.34 -9.16 -14.21
N LYS A 81 2.77 -10.11 -15.06
CA LYS A 81 3.36 -9.86 -16.39
C LYS A 81 4.37 -8.71 -16.44
N ASP A 82 5.27 -8.62 -15.45
CA ASP A 82 6.32 -7.60 -15.27
C ASP A 82 6.00 -6.41 -14.34
N GLU A 83 4.80 -6.37 -13.72
CA GLU A 83 4.43 -5.35 -12.73
C GLU A 83 4.15 -5.97 -11.35
N GLU A 84 4.82 -5.45 -10.32
CA GLU A 84 4.50 -5.78 -8.93
C GLU A 84 3.27 -5.01 -8.44
N LYS A 85 2.29 -5.74 -7.92
CA LYS A 85 1.04 -5.20 -7.38
C LYS A 85 0.86 -5.61 -5.92
N LEU A 86 0.19 -4.74 -5.16
CA LEU A 86 -0.30 -5.06 -3.84
C LEU A 86 -1.81 -5.30 -3.89
N TRP A 87 -2.22 -6.43 -3.34
CA TRP A 87 -3.62 -6.78 -3.15
C TRP A 87 -3.99 -6.69 -1.68
N PHE A 88 -4.71 -5.62 -1.35
CA PHE A 88 -5.34 -5.39 -0.07
C PHE A 88 -6.63 -6.19 0.02
N VAL A 89 -6.78 -6.98 1.09
CA VAL A 89 -7.98 -7.75 1.41
C VAL A 89 -8.41 -7.41 2.82
N TRP A 90 -9.70 -7.17 3.04
CA TRP A 90 -10.22 -6.89 4.38
C TRP A 90 -11.68 -7.30 4.55
N SER A 91 -12.13 -7.28 5.79
CA SER A 91 -13.54 -7.32 6.19
C SER A 91 -13.87 -6.05 6.99
N ILE A 92 -15.14 -5.62 6.98
CA ILE A 92 -15.63 -4.48 7.78
C ILE A 92 -16.34 -5.05 9.01
#